data_AF-A0A4U3B6Z0-F1
#
_entry.id   AF-A0A4U3B6Z0-F1
#
_cell.length_a   1.000
_cell.length_b   1.000
_cell.length_c   1.000
_cell.angle_alpha   90.00
_cell.angle_beta   90.00
_cell.angle_gamma   90.00
#
_symmetry.space_group_name_H-M   'P 1'
#
loop_
_entity.id
_entity.type
_entity.pdbx_description
1 polymer ?
#
loop_
_entity_poly.entity_id
_entity_poly.type
_entity_poly.pdbx_seq_one_letter_code
_entity_poly.pdbx_strand_id
1 'polypeptide(L)'
;MNILVVKTPEELAEAGYKLIEEVIKTKENPTLGMATGSSPLGIYAEMRKNKLDTSRVTTVNLDEYVNLPHEDKNSYHYFMQEQLFD
;
A
#
# COMPACT_ATOMS: atom_id res chain seq x y z
N MET A 1 -7.08 20.82 -0.87
CA MET A 1 -7.66 19.48 -0.67
C MET A 1 -8.42 19.11 -1.93
N ASN A 2 -8.07 18.01 -2.59
CA ASN A 2 -8.81 17.48 -3.74
C ASN A 2 -9.68 16.31 -3.24
N ILE A 3 -10.94 16.25 -3.65
CA ILE A 3 -11.90 15.22 -3.18
C ILE A 3 -12.40 14.44 -4.39
N LEU A 4 -12.12 13.13 -4.40
CA LEU A 4 -12.69 12.19 -5.35
C LEU A 4 -13.75 11.35 -4.62
N VAL A 5 -14.99 11.41 -5.09
CA VAL A 5 -16.09 10.60 -4.56
C VAL A 5 -16.32 9.43 -5.52
N VAL A 6 -16.19 8.21 -4.99
CA VAL A 6 -16.44 6.96 -5.70
C VAL A 6 -17.63 6.23 -5.07
N LYS A 7 -18.22 5.29 -5.80
CA LYS A 7 -19.45 4.59 -5.38
C LYS A 7 -19.14 3.26 -4.71
N THR A 8 -18.02 2.61 -5.05
CA THR A 8 -17.70 1.28 -4.56
C THR A 8 -16.26 1.17 -4.06
N PRO A 9 -15.95 0.17 -3.20
CA PRO A 9 -14.59 -0.11 -2.76
C PRO A 9 -13.63 -0.45 -3.90
N GLU A 10 -14.13 -1.08 -4.97
CA GLU A 10 -13.31 -1.44 -6.15
C GLU A 10 -12.91 -0.18 -6.94
N GLU A 11 -13.84 0.78 -7.10
CA GLU A 11 -13.53 2.08 -7.69
C GLU A 11 -12.50 2.84 -6.85
N LEU A 12 -12.58 2.75 -5.51
CA LEU A 12 -11.59 3.33 -4.60
C LEU A 12 -10.22 2.67 -4.78
N ALA A 13 -10.18 1.34 -4.83
CA ALA A 13 -8.97 0.55 -4.99
C ALA A 13 -8.24 0.91 -6.30
N GLU A 14 -8.98 0.93 -7.41
CA GLU A 14 -8.46 1.29 -8.73
C GLU A 14 -7.95 2.74 -8.76
N ALA A 15 -8.70 3.68 -8.17
CA ALA A 15 -8.28 5.08 -8.12
C ALA A 15 -7.01 5.27 -7.27
N GLY A 16 -6.94 4.66 -6.10
CA GLY A 16 -5.77 4.70 -5.24
C GLY A 16 -4.53 4.05 -5.89
N TYR A 17 -4.72 2.90 -6.54
CA TYR A 17 -3.68 2.22 -7.31
C TYR A 17 -3.12 3.13 -8.40
N LYS A 18 -3.97 3.79 -9.20
CA LYS A 18 -3.52 4.69 -10.28
C LYS A 18 -2.68 5.85 -9.79
N LEU A 19 -3.02 6.43 -8.63
CA LEU A 19 -2.22 7.50 -8.03
C LEU A 19 -0.83 7.00 -7.60
N ILE A 20 -0.74 5.81 -7.02
CA ILE A 20 0.53 5.19 -6.62
C ILE A 20 1.36 4.83 -7.87
N GLU A 21 0.72 4.24 -8.88
CA GLU A 21 1.35 3.89 -10.15
C GLU A 21 1.96 5.12 -10.84
N GLU A 22 1.21 6.22 -10.88
CA GLU A 22 1.69 7.49 -11.44
C GLU A 22 2.95 7.98 -10.69
N VAL A 23 2.95 7.94 -9.36
CA VAL A 23 4.13 8.33 -8.56
C VAL A 23 5.33 7.44 -8.87
N ILE A 24 5.14 6.12 -8.98
CA ILE A 24 6.21 5.18 -9.27
C ILE A 24 6.79 5.37 -10.67
N LYS A 25 5.94 5.64 -11.68
CA LYS A 25 6.37 5.87 -13.06
C LYS A 25 7.09 7.21 -13.24
N THR A 26 6.71 8.22 -12.48
CA THR A 26 7.20 9.60 -12.67
C THR A 26 8.42 9.95 -11.83
N LYS A 27 8.62 9.31 -10.68
CA LYS A 27 9.75 9.57 -9.79
C LYS A 27 10.84 8.51 -9.96
N GLU A 28 12.11 8.93 -9.84
CA GLU A 28 13.23 8.03 -10.03
C GLU A 28 13.38 7.00 -8.89
N ASN A 29 13.34 7.46 -7.63
CA ASN A 29 13.45 6.59 -6.45
C ASN A 29 12.39 7.02 -5.42
N PRO A 30 11.10 6.69 -5.63
CA PRO A 30 10.03 7.18 -4.76
C PRO A 30 10.07 6.51 -3.38
N THR A 31 9.84 7.31 -2.34
CA THR A 31 9.48 6.82 -1.01
C THR A 31 7.97 6.88 -0.83
N LEU A 32 7.33 5.76 -0.52
CA LEU A 32 5.89 5.66 -0.29
C LEU A 32 5.58 5.45 1.20
N GLY A 33 4.66 6.25 1.73
CA GLY A 33 4.08 6.04 3.05
C GLY A 33 2.94 5.03 2.96
N MET A 34 3.01 3.96 3.74
CA MET A 34 2.08 2.83 3.69
C MET A 34 1.29 2.72 4.99
N ALA A 35 0.03 2.29 4.88
CA ALA A 35 -0.91 2.20 5.99
C ALA A 35 -1.46 0.77 6.09
N THR A 36 -1.85 0.36 7.30
CA THR A 36 -2.48 -0.94 7.52
C THR A 36 -4.00 -0.82 7.61
N GLY A 37 -4.67 -1.92 7.95
CA GLY A 37 -6.13 -1.99 8.09
C GLY A 37 -6.85 -2.42 6.81
N SER A 38 -8.18 -2.47 6.86
CA SER A 38 -8.99 -3.02 5.76
C SER A 38 -9.11 -2.09 4.56
N SER A 39 -9.07 -0.77 4.77
CA SER A 39 -9.26 0.22 3.71
C SER A 39 -8.23 0.12 2.56
N PRO A 40 -6.91 -0.03 2.80
CA PRO A 40 -5.93 -0.14 1.71
C PRO A 40 -5.85 -1.51 1.04
N LEU A 41 -6.51 -2.57 1.55
CA LEU A 41 -6.37 -3.94 1.04
C LEU A 41 -6.69 -4.06 -0.45
N GLY A 42 -7.74 -3.37 -0.91
CA GLY A 42 -8.10 -3.37 -2.33
C GLY A 42 -7.01 -2.74 -3.21
N ILE A 43 -6.38 -1.67 -2.73
CA ILE A 43 -5.28 -1.00 -3.44
C ILE A 43 -4.08 -1.94 -3.54
N TYR A 44 -3.73 -2.65 -2.45
CA TYR A 44 -2.63 -3.62 -2.44
C TYR A 44 -2.90 -4.81 -3.37
N ALA A 45 -4.14 -5.28 -3.44
CA ALA A 45 -4.54 -6.31 -4.38
C ALA A 45 -4.34 -5.85 -5.84
N GLU A 46 -4.73 -4.63 -6.18
CA GLU A 46 -4.49 -4.07 -7.52
C GLU A 46 -2.99 -3.88 -7.82
N MET A 47 -2.19 -3.46 -6.85
CA MET A 47 -0.72 -3.39 -7.03
C MET A 47 -0.10 -4.75 -7.37
N ARG A 48 -0.46 -5.81 -6.62
CA ARG A 48 0.04 -7.17 -6.88
C ARG A 48 -0.46 -7.72 -8.21
N LYS A 49 -1.75 -7.53 -8.52
CA LYS A 49 -2.38 -7.96 -9.77
C LYS A 49 -1.71 -7.35 -11.00
N ASN A 50 -1.38 -6.07 -10.95
CA ASN A 50 -0.76 -5.35 -12.07
C ASN A 50 0.77 -5.49 -12.13
N LYS A 51 1.40 -6.17 -11.16
CA LYS A 51 2.85 -6.43 -11.11
C LYS A 51 3.69 -5.16 -11.29
N LEU A 52 3.35 -4.13 -10.52
CA LEU A 52 4.03 -2.84 -10.60
C LEU A 52 5.54 -3.00 -10.31
N ASP A 53 6.39 -2.38 -11.12
CA ASP A 53 7.84 -2.42 -10.89
C ASP A 53 8.20 -1.58 -9.65
N THR A 54 8.50 -2.29 -8.56
CA THR A 54 8.86 -1.71 -7.27
C THR A 54 10.37 -1.77 -7.00
N SER A 55 11.20 -2.13 -7.99
CA SER A 55 12.65 -2.33 -7.81
C SER A 55 13.41 -1.09 -7.30
N ARG A 56 12.86 0.11 -7.51
CA ARG A 56 13.41 1.40 -7.06
C ARG A 56 12.60 2.08 -5.97
N VAL A 57 11.59 1.39 -5.43
CA VAL A 57 10.66 1.94 -4.44
C VAL A 57 11.19 1.68 -3.04
N THR A 58 11.16 2.71 -2.20
CA THR A 58 11.34 2.56 -0.75
C THR A 58 10.00 2.77 -0.06
N THR A 59 9.68 1.98 0.98
CA THR A 59 8.44 2.15 1.74
C THR A 59 8.73 2.51 3.19
N VAL A 60 7.85 3.31 3.80
CA VAL A 60 7.80 3.54 5.24
C VAL A 60 6.39 3.27 5.73
N ASN A 61 6.24 2.49 6.80
CA ASN A 61 4.94 2.30 7.44
C ASN A 61 4.67 3.44 8.43
N LEU A 62 3.40 3.78 8.61
CA LEU A 62 2.99 4.88 9.50
C LEU A 62 3.32 4.59 10.97
N ASP A 63 3.11 3.35 11.41
CA ASP A 63 3.13 2.95 12.81
C ASP A 63 3.40 1.45 12.97
N GLU A 64 3.58 1.03 14.23
CA GLU A 64 3.66 -0.35 14.68
C GLU A 64 3.20 -0.43 16.13
N TYR A 65 2.64 -1.57 16.53
CA TYR A 65 2.32 -1.83 17.92
C TYR A 65 3.59 -2.04 18.77
N VAL A 66 3.65 -1.34 19.91
CA VAL A 66 4.77 -1.45 20.84
C VAL A 66 4.83 -2.86 21.43
N ASN A 67 6.05 -3.44 21.46
CA ASN A 67 6.36 -4.77 22.00
C ASN A 67 5.78 -5.97 21.25
N LEU A 68 5.32 -5.82 20.00
CA LEU A 68 5.02 -6.98 19.15
C LEU A 68 6.26 -7.37 18.33
N PRO A 69 6.68 -8.66 18.37
CA PRO A 69 7.63 -9.19 17.40
C PRO A 69 7.10 -9.09 15.97
N HIS A 70 7.99 -9.01 15.00
CA HIS A 70 7.64 -8.93 13.58
C HIS A 70 6.89 -10.16 13.07
N GLU A 71 7.11 -11.32 13.67
CA GLU A 71 6.46 -12.59 13.30
C GLU A 71 5.07 -12.74 13.93
N ASP A 72 4.68 -11.83 14.83
CA ASP A 72 3.34 -11.83 15.40
C ASP A 72 2.33 -11.46 14.31
N LYS A 73 1.28 -12.27 14.18
CA LYS A 73 0.21 -12.08 13.18
C LYS A 73 -0.56 -10.77 13.35
N ASN A 74 -0.47 -10.15 14.52
CA ASN A 74 -1.10 -8.85 14.80
C ASN A 74 -0.14 -7.68 14.59
N SER A 75 1.14 -7.92 14.30
CA SER A 75 2.09 -6.85 13.95
C SER A 75 1.78 -6.29 12.57
N TYR A 76 2.03 -4.99 12.41
CA TYR A 76 1.90 -4.34 11.11
C TYR A 76 3.03 -4.75 10.16
N HIS A 77 4.18 -5.17 10.68
CA HIS A 77 5.19 -5.88 9.89
C HIS A 77 4.62 -7.12 9.21
N TYR A 78 4.05 -8.07 9.98
CA TYR A 78 3.46 -9.28 9.43
C TYR A 78 2.34 -8.96 8.43
N PHE A 79 1.46 -8.01 8.78
CA PHE A 79 0.39 -7.57 7.89
C PHE A 79 0.92 -7.09 6.54
N MET A 80 1.94 -6.22 6.52
CA MET A 80 2.47 -5.68 5.26
C MET A 80 3.20 -6.75 4.44
N GLN A 81 3.89 -7.68 5.12
CA GLN A 81 4.51 -8.82 4.46
C GLN A 81 3.47 -9.65 3.72
N GLU A 82 2.41 -10.07 4.42
CA GLU A 82 1.33 -10.90 3.86
C GLU A 82 0.51 -10.16 2.79
N GLN A 83 0.20 -8.89 3.03
CA GLN A 83 -0.77 -8.16 2.22
C GLN A 83 -0.15 -7.42 1.05
N LEU A 84 1.17 -7.28 0.93
CA LEU A 84 1.78 -6.53 -0.16
C LEU A 84 3.15 -7.02 -0.62
N PHE A 85 4.02 -7.48 0.29
CA PHE A 85 5.44 -7.72 -0.03
C PHE A 85 5.78 -9.16 -0.43
N ASP A 86 5.00 -10.16 0.02
CA ASP A 86 5.05 -11.55 -0.48
C ASP A 86 4.30 -11.72 -1.83
#